data_AF-A0A259T5M1-F1
#
_entry.id   AF-A0A259T5M1-F1
#
_cell.length_a   1.000
_cell.length_b   1.000
_cell.length_c   1.000
_cell.angle_alpha   90.00
_cell.angle_beta   90.00
_cell.angle_gamma   90.00
#
_symmetry.space_group_name_H-M   'P 1'
#
loop_
_entity.id
_entity.type
_entity.pdbx_description
1 polymer ?
#
loop_
_entity_poly.entity_id
_entity_poly.type
_entity_poly.pdbx_seq_one_letter_code
_entity_poly.pdbx_strand_id
1 'polypeptide(L)'
;MNNNNNPFAKLPEVAAFQVTSNDIAEGLALPPQQYSVGVEGGNDVSPHLKWTGVPEGTKSFAVTAYDPDAPTGSGFWHWAVINIPASVTELPTGAGDEHGSGLPQGALQLPNDARLERFIGAAPPAGHGPHRYYFVVHALDVEDIGVDSGATPALLGFTMLGHTLGRAVLVATGEIK
;
A
#
# COMPACT_ATOMS: atom_id res chain seq x y z
N MET A 1 10.87 -12.94 -13.30
CA MET A 1 11.33 -11.67 -12.69
C MET A 1 12.30 -12.02 -11.56
N ASN A 2 13.43 -11.31 -11.45
CA ASN A 2 14.42 -11.58 -10.40
C ASN A 2 13.77 -11.29 -9.03
N ASN A 3 13.77 -12.29 -8.13
CA ASN A 3 13.07 -12.24 -6.84
C ASN A 3 13.91 -11.58 -5.72
N ASN A 4 14.96 -10.83 -6.09
CA ASN A 4 16.07 -10.47 -5.19
C ASN A 4 15.72 -9.45 -4.09
N ASN A 5 14.53 -8.86 -4.13
CA ASN A 5 14.03 -7.87 -3.16
C ASN A 5 12.51 -8.00 -2.97
N ASN A 6 11.98 -9.22 -2.91
CA ASN A 6 10.62 -9.44 -2.43
C ASN A 6 10.48 -8.89 -0.98
N PRO A 7 9.61 -7.90 -0.72
CA PRO A 7 9.50 -7.25 0.59
C PRO A 7 9.05 -8.20 1.71
N PHE A 8 8.50 -9.37 1.36
CA PHE A 8 8.03 -10.36 2.32
C PHE A 8 9.01 -11.50 2.59
N ALA A 9 10.17 -11.56 1.92
CA ALA A 9 11.07 -12.72 1.98
C ALA A 9 11.62 -13.04 3.39
N LYS A 10 11.56 -12.07 4.32
CA LYS A 10 12.00 -12.22 5.72
C LYS A 10 10.86 -12.02 6.73
N LEU A 11 9.62 -11.95 6.25
CA LEU A 11 8.44 -11.82 7.09
C LEU A 11 7.78 -13.20 7.30
N PRO A 12 7.02 -13.40 8.39
CA PRO A 12 6.26 -14.62 8.61
C PRO A 12 5.31 -14.90 7.44
N GLU A 13 5.24 -16.16 7.05
CA GLU A 13 4.18 -16.65 6.19
C GLU A 13 2.84 -16.55 6.91
N VAL A 14 1.83 -16.07 6.20
CA VAL A 14 0.45 -15.90 6.69
C VAL A 14 -0.51 -16.32 5.58
N ALA A 15 -1.80 -16.45 5.90
CA ALA A 15 -2.79 -16.80 4.90
C ALA A 15 -2.82 -15.79 3.75
N ALA A 16 -2.90 -16.28 2.52
CA ALA A 16 -3.16 -15.44 1.35
C ALA A 16 -4.66 -15.19 1.19
N PHE A 17 -5.04 -13.97 0.85
CA PHE A 17 -6.38 -13.64 0.36
C PHE A 17 -6.28 -12.76 -0.90
N GLN A 18 -7.40 -12.34 -1.47
CA GLN A 18 -7.41 -11.67 -2.77
C GLN A 18 -7.60 -10.17 -2.64
N VAL A 19 -6.87 -9.41 -3.45
CA VAL A 19 -7.10 -7.99 -3.70
C VAL A 19 -7.10 -7.75 -5.21
N THR A 20 -8.02 -6.91 -5.67
CA THR A 20 -8.23 -6.54 -7.07
C THR A 20 -8.42 -5.03 -7.18
N SER A 21 -8.23 -4.48 -8.38
CA SER A 21 -8.46 -3.08 -8.66
C SER A 21 -9.16 -2.88 -10.00
N ASN A 22 -9.92 -1.79 -10.11
CA ASN A 22 -10.49 -1.32 -11.38
C ASN A 22 -9.50 -0.39 -12.12
N ASP A 23 -8.47 0.11 -11.43
CA ASP A 23 -7.52 1.07 -11.96
C ASP A 23 -6.19 0.41 -12.35
N ILE A 24 -5.72 -0.55 -11.54
CA ILE A 24 -4.42 -1.20 -11.72
C ILE A 24 -4.56 -2.71 -11.85
N ALA A 25 -3.58 -3.38 -12.45
CA ALA A 25 -3.62 -4.81 -12.71
C ALA A 25 -2.25 -5.47 -12.46
N GLU A 26 -2.29 -6.73 -12.07
CA GLU A 26 -1.11 -7.52 -11.69
C GLU A 26 -0.09 -7.57 -12.84
N GLY A 27 1.15 -7.15 -12.53
CA GLY A 27 2.28 -7.11 -13.44
C GLY A 27 2.18 -6.09 -14.57
N LEU A 28 1.13 -5.25 -14.62
CA LEU A 28 0.95 -4.24 -15.66
C LEU A 28 1.43 -2.86 -15.21
N ALA A 29 1.69 -2.00 -16.19
CA ALA A 29 2.08 -0.62 -15.95
C ALA A 29 0.95 0.17 -15.26
N LEU A 30 1.32 1.00 -14.30
CA LEU A 30 0.41 1.96 -13.67
C LEU A 30 -0.17 2.91 -14.74
N PRO A 31 -1.47 3.22 -14.70
CA PRO A 31 -2.03 4.32 -15.48
C PRO A 31 -1.46 5.67 -15.02
N PRO A 32 -1.48 6.72 -15.87
CA PRO A 32 -0.91 8.03 -15.56
C PRO A 32 -1.40 8.62 -14.23
N GLN A 33 -2.69 8.48 -13.88
CA GLN A 33 -3.24 9.04 -12.65
C GLN A 33 -2.59 8.50 -11.35
N GLN A 34 -2.00 7.29 -11.38
CA GLN A 34 -1.27 6.70 -10.25
C GLN A 34 0.22 7.13 -10.20
N TYR A 35 0.70 7.93 -11.16
CA TYR A 35 1.99 8.59 -11.07
C TYR A 35 1.91 9.86 -10.23
N SER A 36 3.06 10.30 -9.71
CA SER A 36 3.12 11.49 -8.87
C SER A 36 2.94 12.78 -9.68
N VAL A 37 2.44 13.85 -9.05
CA VAL A 37 2.20 15.17 -9.69
C VAL A 37 3.44 15.80 -10.35
N GLY A 38 4.64 15.35 -9.99
CA GLY A 38 5.90 15.77 -10.64
C GLY A 38 6.22 15.03 -11.94
N VAL A 39 5.41 14.04 -12.33
CA VAL A 39 5.56 13.23 -13.54
C VAL A 39 4.47 13.62 -14.54
N GLU A 40 4.80 13.60 -15.84
CA GLU A 40 3.84 13.93 -16.90
C GLU A 40 2.57 13.06 -16.80
N GLY A 41 1.41 13.71 -16.67
CA GLY A 41 0.11 13.05 -16.51
C GLY A 41 -0.16 12.45 -15.13
N GLY A 42 0.79 12.59 -14.19
CA GLY A 42 0.66 12.15 -12.80
C GLY A 42 -0.26 13.04 -11.97
N ASN A 43 -1.00 12.43 -11.04
CA ASN A 43 -2.01 13.12 -10.22
C ASN A 43 -2.02 12.69 -8.75
N ASP A 44 -1.12 11.78 -8.31
CA ASP A 44 -1.15 11.19 -6.96
C ASP A 44 -2.53 10.58 -6.60
N VAL A 45 -3.22 9.93 -7.55
CA VAL A 45 -4.53 9.32 -7.27
C VAL A 45 -4.32 7.89 -6.79
N SER A 46 -4.66 7.59 -5.53
CA SER A 46 -4.61 6.22 -5.01
C SER A 46 -5.53 5.30 -5.83
N PRO A 47 -5.11 4.08 -6.17
CA PRO A 47 -5.97 3.17 -6.93
C PRO A 47 -7.15 2.69 -6.08
N HIS A 48 -8.27 2.38 -6.73
CA HIS A 48 -9.32 1.55 -6.13
C HIS A 48 -8.73 0.21 -5.69
N LEU A 49 -9.10 -0.28 -4.52
CA LEU A 49 -8.69 -1.59 -4.01
C LEU A 49 -9.90 -2.29 -3.41
N LYS A 50 -10.15 -3.52 -3.84
CA LYS A 50 -11.22 -4.39 -3.32
C LYS A 50 -10.65 -5.73 -2.94
N TRP A 51 -11.01 -6.23 -1.76
CA TRP A 51 -10.50 -7.50 -1.27
C TRP A 51 -11.59 -8.47 -0.83
N THR A 52 -11.30 -9.76 -0.96
CA THR A 52 -12.22 -10.86 -0.63
C THR A 52 -11.45 -12.07 -0.09
N GLY A 53 -12.17 -13.02 0.53
CA GLY A 53 -11.56 -14.23 1.08
C GLY A 53 -10.73 -13.99 2.33
N VAL A 54 -11.07 -12.95 3.10
CA VAL A 54 -10.35 -12.53 4.31
C VAL A 54 -10.38 -13.64 5.37
N PRO A 55 -9.26 -13.91 6.08
CA PRO A 55 -9.22 -14.91 7.14
C PRO A 55 -10.21 -14.66 8.28
N GLU A 56 -10.72 -15.75 8.88
CA GLU A 56 -11.52 -15.68 10.11
C GLU A 56 -10.74 -14.99 11.25
N GLY A 57 -11.45 -14.23 12.08
CA GLY A 57 -10.86 -13.51 13.21
C GLY A 57 -10.31 -12.11 12.86
N THR A 58 -10.40 -11.70 11.59
CA THR A 58 -10.01 -10.35 11.16
C THR A 58 -10.90 -9.29 11.81
N LYS A 59 -10.27 -8.30 12.43
CA LYS A 59 -10.94 -7.18 13.14
C LYS A 59 -10.65 -5.81 12.53
N SER A 60 -9.54 -5.67 11.84
CA SER A 60 -9.24 -4.49 11.03
C SER A 60 -8.37 -4.84 9.83
N PHE A 61 -8.20 -3.87 8.93
CA PHE A 61 -7.23 -3.92 7.85
C PHE A 61 -6.22 -2.78 7.95
N ALA A 62 -5.03 -3.04 7.41
CA ALA A 62 -4.11 -2.00 6.97
C ALA A 62 -3.89 -2.11 5.47
N VAL A 63 -3.73 -0.98 4.79
CA VAL A 63 -3.39 -0.89 3.37
C VAL A 63 -2.06 -0.18 3.23
N THR A 64 -1.14 -0.75 2.45
CA THR A 64 0.15 -0.11 2.15
C THR A 64 0.46 -0.10 0.66
N ALA A 65 1.22 0.90 0.23
CA ALA A 65 1.84 0.96 -1.10
C ALA A 65 3.37 1.13 -0.92
N TYR A 66 4.16 0.21 -1.46
CA TYR A 66 5.60 0.17 -1.27
C TYR A 66 6.37 -0.15 -2.56
N ASP A 67 7.44 0.61 -2.80
CA ASP A 67 8.38 0.41 -3.89
C ASP A 67 9.70 -0.17 -3.34
N PRO A 68 9.95 -1.49 -3.46
CA PRO A 68 11.22 -2.10 -3.06
C PRO A 68 12.37 -1.83 -4.05
N ASP A 69 12.10 -1.26 -5.22
CA ASP A 69 13.07 -0.99 -6.27
C ASP A 69 13.64 0.44 -6.17
N ALA A 70 13.03 1.30 -5.35
CA ALA A 70 13.56 2.62 -5.03
C ALA A 70 14.99 2.56 -4.44
N PRO A 71 15.98 3.27 -5.04
CA PRO A 71 17.39 3.14 -4.69
C PRO A 71 17.79 3.94 -3.43
N THR A 72 17.11 3.67 -2.31
CA THR A 72 17.29 4.38 -1.02
C THR A 72 17.99 3.53 0.04
N GLY A 73 18.15 2.23 -0.21
CA GLY A 73 18.58 1.24 0.80
C GLY A 73 17.43 0.64 1.63
N SER A 74 16.24 1.26 1.60
CA SER A 74 15.05 0.82 2.34
C SER A 74 13.78 0.77 1.49
N GLY A 75 13.89 0.90 0.16
CA GLY A 75 12.76 1.14 -0.72
C GLY A 75 12.06 2.47 -0.43
N PHE A 76 10.81 2.60 -0.83
CA PHE A 76 10.03 3.83 -0.61
C PHE A 76 8.56 3.52 -0.32
N TRP A 77 8.07 4.00 0.81
CA TRP A 77 6.66 3.92 1.19
C TRP A 77 5.88 5.05 0.54
N HIS A 78 4.90 4.67 -0.29
CA HIS A 78 4.02 5.58 -1.02
C HIS A 78 2.72 5.86 -0.27
N TRP A 79 2.26 4.91 0.55
CA TRP A 79 1.02 5.03 1.30
C TRP A 79 0.95 4.02 2.44
N ALA A 80 0.33 4.42 3.55
CA ALA A 80 0.02 3.54 4.67
C ALA A 80 -1.28 4.02 5.33
N VAL A 81 -2.26 3.13 5.43
CA VAL A 81 -3.54 3.34 6.10
C VAL A 81 -3.73 2.24 7.13
N ILE A 82 -4.16 2.60 8.33
CA ILE A 82 -4.38 1.67 9.44
C ILE A 82 -5.82 1.72 9.93
N ASN A 83 -6.19 0.74 10.75
CA ASN A 83 -7.45 0.69 11.50
C ASN A 83 -8.71 0.79 10.61
N ILE A 84 -8.62 0.30 9.37
CA ILE A 84 -9.78 0.17 8.49
C ILE A 84 -10.70 -0.90 9.10
N PRO A 85 -11.98 -0.60 9.40
CA PRO A 85 -12.87 -1.55 10.07
C PRO A 85 -13.05 -2.85 9.27
N ALA A 86 -13.16 -4.01 9.94
CA ALA A 86 -13.33 -5.32 9.29
C ALA A 86 -14.57 -5.43 8.39
N SER A 87 -15.57 -4.56 8.56
CA SER A 87 -16.75 -4.49 7.68
C SER A 87 -16.47 -3.88 6.31
N VAL A 88 -15.34 -3.19 6.14
CA VAL A 88 -14.93 -2.56 4.89
C VAL A 88 -14.12 -3.55 4.06
N THR A 89 -14.49 -3.70 2.79
CA THR A 89 -13.82 -4.61 1.85
C THR A 89 -13.40 -3.94 0.54
N GLU A 90 -13.48 -2.62 0.50
CA GLU A 90 -13.20 -1.81 -0.68
C GLU A 90 -12.79 -0.38 -0.27
N LEU A 91 -11.78 0.17 -0.93
CA LEU A 91 -11.45 1.59 -0.95
C LEU A 91 -11.64 2.13 -2.36
N PRO A 92 -12.37 3.24 -2.54
CA PRO A 92 -12.57 3.82 -3.86
C PRO A 92 -11.28 4.44 -4.41
N THR A 93 -11.23 4.65 -5.73
CA THR A 93 -10.19 5.46 -6.37
C THR A 93 -10.11 6.83 -5.70
N GLY A 94 -8.88 7.27 -5.38
CA GLY A 94 -8.64 8.55 -4.72
C GLY A 94 -8.92 8.60 -3.22
N ALA A 95 -9.23 7.46 -2.56
CA ALA A 95 -9.45 7.43 -1.11
C ALA A 95 -8.28 7.99 -0.29
N GLY A 96 -7.05 7.85 -0.77
CA GLY A 96 -5.83 8.32 -0.12
C GLY A 96 -5.45 9.77 -0.46
N ASP A 97 -6.40 10.67 -0.65
CA ASP A 97 -6.12 12.10 -0.84
C ASP A 97 -5.57 12.76 0.45
N GLU A 98 -5.27 14.07 0.38
CA GLU A 98 -4.74 14.86 1.51
C GLU A 98 -5.64 14.87 2.75
N HIS A 99 -6.93 14.56 2.60
CA HIS A 99 -7.91 14.57 3.67
C HIS A 99 -8.40 13.16 4.04
N GLY A 100 -7.93 12.12 3.34
CA GLY A 100 -8.46 10.78 3.44
C GLY A 100 -9.95 10.72 3.13
N SER A 101 -10.45 11.54 2.20
CA SER A 101 -11.89 11.81 2.03
C SER A 101 -12.71 10.57 1.65
N GLY A 102 -12.07 9.56 1.04
CA GLY A 102 -12.67 8.28 0.71
C GLY A 102 -12.38 7.16 1.73
N LEU A 103 -11.69 7.45 2.83
CA LEU A 103 -11.43 6.48 3.89
C LEU A 103 -12.65 6.33 4.83
N PRO A 104 -12.91 5.11 5.33
CA PRO A 104 -13.98 4.88 6.29
C PRO A 104 -13.65 5.52 7.64
N GLN A 105 -14.68 5.83 8.41
CA GLN A 105 -14.52 6.32 9.77
C GLN A 105 -13.70 5.33 10.63
N GLY A 106 -12.71 5.86 11.35
CA GLY A 106 -11.79 5.07 12.19
C GLY A 106 -10.47 4.73 11.49
N ALA A 107 -10.41 4.79 10.16
CA ALA A 107 -9.16 4.63 9.44
C ALA A 107 -8.29 5.89 9.54
N LEU A 108 -6.97 5.70 9.51
CA LEU A 108 -5.98 6.77 9.64
C LEU A 108 -4.86 6.59 8.61
N GLN A 109 -4.43 7.67 7.97
CA GLN A 109 -3.23 7.69 7.12
C GLN A 109 -2.00 7.97 7.98
N LEU A 110 -0.93 7.19 7.79
CA LEU A 110 0.38 7.50 8.38
C LEU A 110 1.22 8.30 7.38
N PRO A 111 2.16 9.14 7.87
CA PRO A 111 3.11 9.81 7.00
C PRO A 111 3.93 8.81 6.18
N ASN A 112 3.92 8.96 4.86
CA ASN A 112 4.75 8.20 3.94
C ASN A 112 6.23 8.66 3.99
N ASP A 113 7.11 8.14 3.12
CA ASP A 113 8.53 8.52 3.16
C ASP A 113 8.80 9.98 2.72
N ALA A 114 7.85 10.62 2.03
CA ALA A 114 7.87 12.07 1.79
C ALA A 114 7.28 12.89 2.97
N ARG A 115 6.96 12.23 4.09
CA ARG A 115 6.32 12.81 5.29
C ARG A 115 4.94 13.41 5.02
N LEU A 116 4.22 12.86 4.06
CA LEU A 116 2.85 13.25 3.72
C LEU A 116 1.85 12.19 4.17
N GLU A 117 0.76 12.60 4.80
CA GLU A 117 -0.35 11.74 5.24
C GLU A 117 -1.35 11.52 4.10
N ARG A 118 -0.85 11.06 2.95
CA ARG A 118 -1.63 10.76 1.74
C ARG A 118 -0.89 9.75 0.86
N PHE A 119 -1.58 9.21 -0.14
CA PHE A 119 -0.92 8.50 -1.23
C PHE A 119 -0.09 9.48 -2.06
N ILE A 120 1.13 9.06 -2.43
CA ILE A 120 1.92 9.69 -3.48
C ILE A 120 2.23 8.67 -4.56
N GLY A 121 2.09 9.09 -5.81
CA GLY A 121 2.21 8.22 -6.96
C GLY A 121 3.65 7.79 -7.28
N ALA A 122 3.77 6.98 -8.32
CA ALA A 122 5.06 6.56 -8.86
C ALA A 122 5.86 7.75 -9.41
N ALA A 123 7.15 7.82 -9.09
CA ALA A 123 8.11 8.75 -9.66
C ALA A 123 9.53 8.12 -9.68
N PRO A 124 9.71 6.97 -10.35
CA PRO A 124 11.01 6.30 -10.37
C PRO A 124 12.04 7.16 -11.14
N PRO A 125 13.35 7.09 -10.83
CA PRO A 125 14.34 7.87 -11.54
C PRO A 125 14.37 7.54 -13.03
N ALA A 126 14.45 8.55 -13.89
CA ALA A 126 14.51 8.38 -15.34
C ALA A 126 15.69 7.47 -15.74
N GLY A 127 15.42 6.45 -16.56
CA GLY A 127 16.42 5.51 -17.06
C GLY A 127 16.88 4.45 -16.06
N HIS A 128 16.32 4.39 -14.83
CA HIS A 128 16.67 3.36 -13.84
C HIS A 128 16.07 1.98 -14.14
N GLY A 129 15.09 1.94 -15.05
CA GLY A 129 14.32 0.74 -15.40
C GLY A 129 12.98 0.69 -14.64
N PRO A 130 12.20 -0.38 -14.83
CA PRO A 130 10.90 -0.54 -14.20
C PRO A 130 11.03 -0.80 -12.69
N HIS A 131 10.30 -0.02 -11.91
CA HIS A 131 10.05 -0.25 -10.49
C HIS A 131 8.73 -1.00 -10.30
N ARG A 132 8.61 -1.75 -9.21
CA ARG A 132 7.37 -2.42 -8.78
C ARG A 132 6.75 -1.67 -7.62
N TYR A 133 5.44 -1.55 -7.65
CA TYR A 133 4.64 -0.93 -6.61
C TYR A 133 3.73 -2.00 -6.02
N TYR A 134 4.03 -2.39 -4.78
CA TYR A 134 3.29 -3.38 -4.03
C TYR A 134 2.14 -2.71 -3.30
N PHE A 135 0.91 -2.97 -3.75
CA PHE A 135 -0.32 -2.58 -3.07
C PHE A 135 -0.80 -3.77 -2.23
N VAL A 136 -0.79 -3.61 -0.92
CA VAL A 136 -0.95 -4.73 0.03
C VAL A 136 -2.09 -4.43 0.98
N VAL A 137 -2.99 -5.39 1.15
CA VAL A 137 -4.00 -5.40 2.21
C VAL A 137 -3.56 -6.41 3.27
N HIS A 138 -3.45 -5.96 4.51
CA HIS A 138 -3.14 -6.79 5.67
C HIS A 138 -4.41 -7.00 6.48
N ALA A 139 -4.75 -8.24 6.79
CA ALA A 139 -5.84 -8.58 7.71
C ALA A 139 -5.27 -8.75 9.13
N LEU A 140 -5.80 -8.01 10.11
CA LEU A 140 -5.26 -7.93 11.46
C LEU A 140 -6.25 -8.48 12.51
N ASP A 141 -5.74 -9.09 13.58
CA ASP A 141 -6.54 -9.66 14.69
C ASP A 141 -6.94 -8.66 15.80
N VAL A 142 -6.60 -7.38 15.60
CA VAL A 142 -6.91 -6.25 16.48
C VAL A 142 -7.75 -5.22 15.73
N GLU A 143 -8.63 -4.52 16.43
CA GLU A 143 -9.43 -3.42 15.85
C GLU A 143 -8.59 -2.14 15.67
N ASP A 144 -7.68 -1.90 16.61
CA ASP A 144 -6.73 -0.79 16.62
C ASP A 144 -5.32 -1.36 16.77
N ILE A 145 -4.43 -1.04 15.83
CA ILE A 145 -3.03 -1.49 15.84
C ILE A 145 -2.17 -0.76 16.89
N GLY A 146 -2.67 0.30 17.51
CA GLY A 146 -2.01 1.01 18.62
C GLY A 146 -0.76 1.78 18.19
N VAL A 147 -0.72 2.25 16.95
CA VAL A 147 0.39 3.03 16.39
C VAL A 147 0.00 4.51 16.37
N ASP A 148 0.91 5.38 16.82
CA ASP A 148 0.73 6.83 16.82
C ASP A 148 0.56 7.39 15.39
N SER A 149 -0.24 8.45 15.23
CA SER A 149 -0.52 9.04 13.91
C SER A 149 0.73 9.54 13.18
N GLY A 150 1.79 9.93 13.89
CA GLY A 150 3.06 10.36 13.30
C GLY A 150 4.06 9.25 12.99
N ALA A 151 3.70 7.99 13.27
CA ALA A 151 4.58 6.84 13.10
C ALA A 151 4.98 6.58 11.64
N THR A 152 6.11 5.91 11.46
CA THR A 152 6.57 5.52 10.13
C THR A 152 5.90 4.21 9.68
N PRO A 153 5.76 3.99 8.36
CA PRO A 153 5.31 2.70 7.83
C PRO A 153 6.20 1.52 8.24
N ALA A 154 7.49 1.76 8.47
CA ALA A 154 8.39 0.75 9.02
C ALA A 154 8.03 0.33 10.46
N LEU A 155 7.67 1.29 11.33
CA LEU A 155 7.19 0.99 12.68
C LEU A 155 5.84 0.25 12.62
N LEU A 156 4.94 0.67 11.72
CA LEU A 156 3.70 -0.07 11.44
C LEU A 156 3.99 -1.52 11.05
N GLY A 157 4.91 -1.75 10.11
CA GLY A 157 5.32 -3.08 9.67
C GLY A 157 5.84 -3.96 10.82
N PHE A 158 6.62 -3.37 11.74
CA PHE A 158 7.08 -4.06 12.94
C PHE A 158 5.93 -4.42 13.89
N THR A 159 5.01 -3.48 14.16
CA THR A 159 3.85 -3.72 15.04
C THR A 159 2.91 -4.77 14.46
N MET A 160 2.65 -4.74 13.14
CA MET A 160 1.80 -5.73 12.46
C MET A 160 2.35 -7.17 12.49
N LEU A 161 3.64 -7.36 12.77
CA LEU A 161 4.30 -8.67 12.75
C LEU A 161 3.58 -9.71 13.63
N GLY A 162 3.12 -9.29 14.81
CA GLY A 162 2.39 -10.15 15.76
C GLY A 162 0.89 -10.24 15.54
N HIS A 163 0.33 -9.43 14.62
CA HIS A 163 -1.11 -9.24 14.46
C HIS A 163 -1.64 -9.63 13.08
N THR A 164 -0.76 -9.90 12.10
CA THR A 164 -1.18 -10.21 10.74
C THR A 164 -1.69 -11.64 10.61
N LEU A 165 -2.99 -11.79 10.32
CA LEU A 165 -3.64 -13.06 10.02
C LEU A 165 -3.49 -13.46 8.55
N GLY A 166 -3.48 -12.47 7.65
CA GLY A 166 -3.35 -12.70 6.22
C GLY A 166 -2.88 -11.49 5.44
N ARG A 167 -2.45 -11.73 4.20
CA ARG A 167 -2.04 -10.69 3.24
C ARG A 167 -2.63 -10.96 1.85
N ALA A 168 -3.09 -9.90 1.20
CA ALA A 168 -3.39 -9.87 -0.22
C ALA A 168 -2.46 -8.86 -0.89
N VAL A 169 -1.88 -9.24 -2.03
CA VAL A 169 -0.84 -8.46 -2.72
C VAL A 169 -1.25 -8.27 -4.18
N LEU A 170 -1.15 -7.04 -4.66
CA LEU A 170 -1.27 -6.66 -6.07
C LEU A 170 -0.04 -5.83 -6.44
N VAL A 171 0.69 -6.26 -7.46
CA VAL A 171 1.92 -5.60 -7.90
C VAL A 171 1.70 -4.97 -9.26
N ALA A 172 1.87 -3.66 -9.37
CA ALA A 172 1.92 -2.95 -10.65
C ALA A 172 3.34 -2.42 -10.91
N THR A 173 3.65 -2.00 -12.14
CA THR A 173 4.97 -1.47 -12.49
C THR A 173 4.93 0.00 -12.91
N GLY A 174 6.02 0.73 -12.69
CA GLY A 174 6.17 2.09 -13.22
C GLY A 174 7.59 2.33 -13.71
N GLU A 175 7.74 3.12 -14.76
CA GLU A 175 9.03 3.43 -15.37
C GLU A 175 8.98 4.84 -15.98
N ILE A 176 10.06 5.61 -15.82
CA ILE A 176 10.28 6.85 -16.56
C ILE A 176 11.51 6.63 -17.43
N LYS A 177 11.37 6.93 -18.73
CA LYS A 177 12.42 6.74 -19.73
C LYS A 177 13.35 7.94 -19.83
#